data_AF-A0A1H8NA35-F1
#
_entry.id   AF-A0A1H8NA35-F1
#
_cell.length_a   1.000
_cell.length_b   1.000
_cell.length_c   1.000
_cell.angle_alpha   90.00
_cell.angle_beta   90.00
_cell.angle_gamma   90.00
#
_symmetry.space_group_name_H-M   'P 1'
#
loop_
_entity.id
_entity.type
_entity.pdbx_description
1 polymer ?
#
loop_
_entity_poly.entity_id
_entity_poly.type
_entity_poly.pdbx_seq_one_letter_code
_entity_poly.pdbx_strand_id
1 'polypeptide(L)' 'MGQSWVETETAGCDLGDVRLNRRLEAMLEALGERPGKSLPTAFQDWSNTKAAYRFFANGNVSEDKILEGHFAASAL' A
#
# COMPACT_ATOMS: atom_id res chain seq x y z
N MET A 1 16.28 -14.50 -4.19
CA MET A 1 15.83 -13.19 -3.68
C MET A 1 14.69 -13.49 -2.73
N GLY A 2 14.80 -13.07 -1.47
CA GLY A 2 13.76 -13.34 -0.46
C GLY A 2 12.49 -12.57 -0.78
N GLN A 3 11.35 -13.08 -0.31
CA GLN A 3 10.06 -12.40 -0.39
C GLN A 3 10.18 -11.01 0.25
N SER A 4 9.68 -9.98 -0.42
CA SER A 4 9.67 -8.62 0.12
C SER A 4 8.82 -8.59 1.39
N TRP A 5 9.20 -7.80 2.40
CA TRP A 5 8.37 -7.64 3.60
C TRP A 5 6.96 -7.18 3.23
N VAL A 6 6.85 -6.35 2.18
CA VAL A 6 5.57 -5.84 1.65
C VAL A 6 4.71 -6.98 1.12
N GLU A 7 5.28 -7.88 0.32
CA GLU A 7 4.55 -9.03 -0.24
C GLU A 7 3.99 -9.94 0.86
N THR A 8 4.74 -10.11 1.95
CA THR A 8 4.28 -10.87 3.13
C THR A 8 3.17 -10.12 3.86
N GLU A 9 3.35 -8.82 4.08
CA GLU A 9 2.41 -7.97 4.81
C GLU A 9 1.06 -7.81 4.11
N THR A 10 1.07 -7.78 2.76
CA THR A 10 -0.14 -7.59 1.96
C THR A 10 -0.69 -8.87 1.35
N ALA A 11 -0.13 -10.04 1.70
CA ALA A 11 -0.54 -11.33 1.12
C ALA A 11 -2.05 -11.60 1.29
N GLY A 12 -2.64 -11.13 2.38
CA GLY A 12 -4.06 -11.26 2.69
C GLY A 12 -4.94 -10.08 2.26
N CYS A 13 -4.38 -9.02 1.65
CA CYS A 13 -5.16 -7.84 1.28
C CYS A 13 -6.08 -8.12 0.08
N ASP A 14 -7.37 -7.81 0.22
CA ASP A 14 -8.33 -7.80 -0.88
C ASP A 14 -9.10 -6.47 -0.95
N LEU A 15 -8.66 -5.58 -1.85
CA LEU A 15 -9.34 -4.31 -2.14
C LEU A 15 -10.45 -4.46 -3.20
N GLY A 16 -10.76 -5.68 -3.65
CA GLY A 16 -11.75 -5.97 -4.69
C GLY A 16 -11.30 -5.65 -6.12
N ASP A 17 -10.05 -5.20 -6.30
CA ASP A 17 -9.42 -4.99 -7.60
C ASP A 17 -7.91 -5.26 -7.48
N VAL A 18 -7.39 -6.21 -8.27
CA VAL A 18 -5.97 -6.60 -8.27
C VAL A 18 -5.02 -5.42 -8.53
N ARG A 19 -5.47 -4.39 -9.26
CA ARG A 19 -4.68 -3.17 -9.52
C ARG A 19 -4.55 -2.31 -8.26
N LEU A 20 -5.55 -2.35 -7.38
CA LEU A 20 -5.49 -1.67 -6.09
C LEU A 20 -4.53 -2.42 -5.15
N ASN A 21 -4.56 -3.75 -5.11
CA ASN A 21 -3.62 -4.54 -4.29
C ASN A 21 -2.17 -4.28 -4.70
N ARG A 22 -1.86 -4.33 -6.01
CA ARG A 22 -0.53 -3.97 -6.53
C ARG A 22 -0.13 -2.52 -6.23
N ARG A 23 -1.11 -1.60 -6.18
CA ARG A 23 -0.84 -0.21 -5.83
C ARG A 23 -0.52 -0.07 -4.35
N LEU A 24 -1.22 -0.79 -3.48
CA LEU A 24 -0.93 -0.83 -2.05
C LEU A 24 0.52 -1.29 -1.79
N GLU A 25 0.94 -2.37 -2.45
CA GLU A 25 2.32 -2.88 -2.38
C GLU A 25 3.33 -1.78 -2.74
N ALA A 26 3.20 -1.18 -3.93
CA ALA A 26 4.10 -0.12 -4.38
C ALA A 26 4.10 1.12 -3.45
N MET A 27 2.97 1.39 -2.79
CA MET A 27 2.88 2.48 -1.81
C MET A 27 3.62 2.13 -0.51
N LEU A 28 3.48 0.91 -0.01
CA LEU A 28 4.18 0.45 1.18
C LEU A 28 5.69 0.38 0.98
N GLU A 29 6.17 -0.02 -0.21
CA GLU A 29 7.59 0.05 -0.55
C GLU A 29 8.12 1.48 -0.45
N ALA A 30 7.48 2.43 -1.14
CA ALA A 30 7.93 3.83 -1.17
C ALA A 30 7.83 4.52 0.20
N LEU A 31 6.79 4.21 0.98
CA LEU A 31 6.61 4.77 2.34
C LEU A 31 7.55 4.12 3.35
N GLY A 32 7.84 2.83 3.20
CA GLY A 32 8.79 2.09 4.04
C GLY A 32 10.23 2.60 3.90
N GLU A 33 10.63 3.04 2.71
CA GLU A 33 11.94 3.68 2.50
C GLU A 33 12.05 5.06 3.17
N ARG A 34 10.91 5.75 3.36
CA ARG A 34 10.87 7.16 3.80
C ARG A 34 9.79 7.41 4.86
N PRO A 35 9.86 6.77 6.04
CA PRO A 35 8.84 6.96 7.07
C PRO A 35 8.69 8.43 7.48
N GLY A 36 7.45 8.87 7.68
CA GLY A 36 7.13 10.23 8.12
C GLY A 36 7.30 11.32 7.05
N LYS A 37 7.65 10.97 5.80
CA LYS A 37 7.62 11.91 4.68
C LYS A 37 6.20 12.05 4.12
N SER A 38 5.93 13.22 3.54
CA SER A 38 4.67 13.44 2.81
C SER A 38 4.62 12.57 1.54
N LEU A 39 3.42 12.28 1.03
CA LEU A 39 3.27 11.51 -0.21
C LEU A 39 4.09 12.09 -1.38
N PRO A 40 4.06 13.40 -1.67
CA PRO A 40 4.91 13.96 -2.73
C PRO A 40 6.41 13.69 -2.54
N THR A 41 6.90 13.75 -1.29
CA THR A 41 8.30 13.48 -0.98
C THR A 41 8.64 11.99 -1.03
N ALA A 42 7.70 11.11 -0.67
CA ALA A 42 7.90 9.67 -0.73
C ALA A 42 7.95 9.14 -2.17
N PHE A 43 7.06 9.63 -3.05
CA PHE A 43 6.96 9.14 -4.43
C PHE A 43 7.88 9.85 -5.43
N GLN A 44 8.34 11.07 -5.14
CA GLN A 44 9.33 11.82 -5.93
C GLN A 44 9.00 12.09 -7.41
N ASP A 45 7.82 11.67 -7.89
CA ASP A 45 7.27 12.05 -9.19
C ASP A 45 5.77 12.37 -9.11
N TRP A 46 5.31 13.19 -10.05
CA TRP A 46 3.93 13.68 -10.05
C TRP A 46 2.89 12.60 -10.34
N SER A 47 3.23 11.62 -11.19
CA SER A 47 2.31 10.56 -11.60
C SER A 47 1.97 9.66 -10.41
N ASN A 48 2.99 9.20 -9.68
CA ASN A 48 2.83 8.36 -8.50
C ASN A 48 2.24 9.12 -7.32
N THR A 49 2.61 10.40 -7.13
CA THR A 49 1.97 11.26 -6.13
C THR A 49 0.46 11.34 -6.36
N LYS A 50 0.04 11.59 -7.61
CA LYS A 50 -1.38 11.67 -7.97
C LYS A 50 -2.07 10.31 -7.85
N ALA A 51 -1.37 9.22 -8.17
CA ALA A 51 -1.89 7.86 -7.98
C ALA A 51 -2.14 7.54 -6.50
N ALA A 52 -1.24 7.94 -5.60
CA ALA A 52 -1.41 7.75 -4.15
C ALA A 52 -2.64 8.50 -3.63
N TYR A 53 -2.83 9.77 -4.02
CA TYR A 53 -4.04 10.52 -3.64
C TYR A 53 -5.32 9.88 -4.20
N ARG A 54 -5.29 9.41 -5.45
CA ARG A 54 -6.44 8.70 -6.04
C ARG A 54 -6.72 7.36 -5.38
N PHE A 55 -5.68 6.66 -4.94
CA PHE A 55 -5.80 5.41 -4.21
C PHE A 55 -6.54 5.63 -2.89
N PHE A 56 -6.11 6.58 -2.08
CA PHE A 56 -6.77 6.90 -0.81
C PHE A 56 -8.16 7.52 -0.98
N ALA A 57 -8.44 8.19 -2.11
CA ALA A 57 -9.77 8.73 -2.41
C ALA A 57 -10.71 7.71 -3.10
N ASN A 58 -10.25 6.47 -3.33
CA ASN A 58 -11.06 5.45 -4.00
C ASN A 58 -12.05 4.84 -3.02
N GLY A 59 -13.34 4.83 -3.34
CA GLY A 59 -14.38 4.27 -2.47
C GLY A 59 -14.27 2.77 -2.21
N ASN A 60 -13.49 2.03 -3.01
CA ASN A 60 -13.20 0.62 -2.75
C ASN A 60 -12.07 0.42 -1.72
N VAL A 61 -11.28 1.48 -1.46
CA VAL A 61 -10.18 1.49 -0.51
C VAL A 61 -10.67 2.11 0.79
N SER A 62 -10.45 1.41 1.89
CA SER A 62 -10.78 1.87 3.23
C SER A 62 -9.75 1.38 4.23
N GLU A 63 -9.67 2.02 5.39
CA GLU A 63 -8.70 1.70 6.43
C GLU A 63 -8.83 0.25 6.89
N ASP A 64 -10.07 -0.23 7.10
CA ASP A 64 -10.36 -1.61 7.49
C ASP A 64 -9.81 -2.63 6.50
N LYS A 65 -10.01 -2.41 5.19
CA LYS A 65 -9.50 -3.32 4.16
C LYS A 65 -7.98 -3.28 4.01
N ILE A 66 -7.36 -2.13 4.27
CA ILE A 66 -5.88 -2.02 4.27
C ILE A 66 -5.30 -2.78 5.47
N LEU A 67 -5.90 -2.60 6.65
CA LEU A 67 -5.42 -3.22 7.89
C LEU A 67 -5.75 -4.72 7.98
N GLU A 68 -6.78 -5.20 7.28
CA GLU A 68 -7.13 -6.63 7.26
C GLU A 68 -5.95 -7.52 6.84
N GLY A 69 -5.23 -7.15 5.77
CA GLY A 69 -4.06 -7.92 5.36
C GLY A 69 -2.91 -7.87 6.38
N HIS A 70 -2.67 -6.70 6.98
CA HIS A 70 -1.69 -6.54 8.06
C HIS A 70 -2.02 -7.44 9.27
N PHE A 71 -3.28 -7.46 9.70
CA PHE A 71 -3.73 -8.32 10.79
C PHE A 71 -3.61 -9.80 10.45
N ALA A 72 -3.93 -10.20 9.22
CA ALA A 72 -3.74 -11.57 8.77
C ALA A 72 -2.27 -11.98 8.75
N ALA A 73 -1.37 -11.09 8.31
CA ALA A 73 0.07 -11.34 8.26
C ALA A 73 0.74 -11.40 9.65
N SER A 74 0.20 -10.65 10.61
CA SER A 74 0.74 -10.54 11.98
C SER A 74 -0.01 -11.38 13.03
N ALA A 75 -1.01 -12.16 12.63
CA ALA A 75 -1.72 -13.06 13.54
C ALA A 75 -0.77 -14.18 14.01
N LEU A 76 -0.67 -14.35 15.34
CA LEU A 76 0.07 -15.43 16.00
C LEU A 76 -0.64 -16.78 15.91
#